data_AF-A0A2V8YL63-F1
#
_entry.id   AF-A0A2V8YL63-F1
#
_cell.length_a   1.000
_cell.length_b   1.000
_cell.length_c   1.000
_cell.angle_alpha   90.00
_cell.angle_beta   90.00
_cell.angle_gamma   90.00
#
_symmetry.space_group_name_H-M   'P 1'
#
loop_
_entity.id
_entity.type
_entity.pdbx_description
1 polymer ?
#
loop_
_entity_poly.entity_id
_entity_poly.type
_entity_poly.pdbx_seq_one_letter_code
_entity_poly.pdbx_strand_id
1 'polypeptide(L)'
;MPAAPTRVGVILAALGKLNVTALKYLIVHLNTLQTSIEFEILSPNPEDELLVTLGEGKVVDRDKCRSMLPDFRERMNRFIAAEQKTYDLADQSFPDNFAVISLAKFSDEHYGLKEKHIHVQALGNWERHMAPPSILEFIVVLLMRQAASFAVPSLSKSLHLGTKGCLFDFTSELTEARYKALQSFVCSTCRSRMQESGAVHLADDTTHVLDFSWLGATSDPHCPAGIVAKLGYDLFLTKGIQPTFWENIRSILRDEATKEIIKLVFAILLAALLLRLGLKEH
;
A
#
# COMPACT_ATOMS: atom_id res chain seq x y z
N MET A 1 14.93 6.31 27.54
CA MET A 1 14.54 5.11 26.77
C MET A 1 13.74 5.60 25.57
N PRO A 2 13.95 5.07 24.36
CA PRO A 2 13.09 5.38 23.23
C PRO A 2 11.64 5.03 23.58
N ALA A 3 10.69 5.86 23.13
CA ALA A 3 9.27 5.55 23.30
C ALA A 3 8.94 4.26 22.54
N ALA A 4 8.02 3.45 23.07
CA ALA A 4 7.54 2.27 22.37
C ALA A 4 6.92 2.66 21.01
N PRO A 5 7.09 1.84 19.95
CA PRO A 5 6.53 2.14 18.65
C PRO A 5 5.01 2.19 18.70
N THR A 6 4.41 3.01 17.84
CA THR A 6 2.96 2.95 17.62
C THR A 6 2.61 1.70 16.84
N ARG A 7 1.93 0.74 17.47
CA ARG A 7 1.53 -0.51 16.81
C ARG A 7 0.24 -0.35 16.01
N VAL A 8 0.25 -0.87 14.79
CA VAL A 8 -0.87 -0.76 13.83
C VAL A 8 -1.14 -2.12 13.18
N GLY A 9 -2.29 -2.71 13.50
CA GLY A 9 -2.82 -3.89 12.83
C GLY A 9 -3.39 -3.53 11.46
N VAL A 10 -2.80 -4.05 10.39
CA VAL A 10 -3.22 -3.80 9.01
C VAL A 10 -4.09 -4.95 8.50
N ILE A 11 -5.29 -4.60 8.04
CA ILE A 11 -6.31 -5.53 7.59
C ILE A 11 -6.61 -5.24 6.13
N LEU A 12 -6.47 -6.26 5.29
CA LEU A 12 -6.62 -6.16 3.85
C LEU A 12 -7.99 -6.69 3.44
N ALA A 13 -8.98 -5.80 3.32
CA ALA A 13 -10.38 -6.13 3.06
C ALA A 13 -10.66 -6.18 1.55
N ALA A 14 -10.98 -7.37 1.03
CA ALA A 14 -11.49 -7.57 -0.34
C ALA A 14 -10.76 -6.73 -1.40
N LEU A 15 -9.45 -6.95 -1.55
CA LEU A 15 -8.59 -6.19 -2.48
C LEU A 15 -8.64 -6.69 -3.92
N GLY A 16 -9.61 -7.54 -4.26
CA GLY A 16 -9.87 -7.94 -5.64
C GLY A 16 -8.67 -8.52 -6.36
N LYS A 17 -8.36 -7.92 -7.52
CA LYS A 17 -7.20 -8.30 -8.36
C LYS A 17 -5.88 -7.65 -7.95
N LEU A 18 -5.85 -6.88 -6.86
CA LEU A 18 -4.61 -6.29 -6.36
C LEU A 18 -3.65 -7.40 -5.93
N ASN A 19 -2.36 -7.22 -6.17
CA ASN A 19 -1.35 -8.15 -5.70
C ASN A 19 -1.14 -8.03 -4.18
N VAL A 20 -1.99 -8.74 -3.43
CA VAL A 20 -2.00 -8.72 -1.96
C VAL A 20 -0.68 -9.22 -1.37
N THR A 21 -0.03 -10.19 -2.00
CA THR A 21 1.24 -10.74 -1.52
C THR A 21 2.36 -9.70 -1.61
N ALA A 22 2.46 -8.99 -2.73
CA ALA A 22 3.40 -7.88 -2.90
C ALA A 22 3.13 -6.76 -1.89
N LEU A 23 1.86 -6.43 -1.66
CA LEU A 23 1.48 -5.42 -0.67
C LEU A 23 1.88 -5.82 0.77
N LYS A 24 1.57 -7.05 1.18
CA LYS A 24 1.95 -7.57 2.50
C LYS A 24 3.47 -7.53 2.71
N TYR A 25 4.23 -7.92 1.69
CA TYR A 25 5.69 -7.83 1.73
C TYR A 25 6.17 -6.39 1.97
N LEU A 26 5.65 -5.42 1.19
CA LEU A 26 6.02 -4.01 1.34
C LEU A 26 5.68 -3.49 2.74
N ILE A 27 4.49 -3.77 3.27
CA ILE A 27 4.05 -3.32 4.59
C ILE A 27 4.96 -3.86 5.70
N VAL A 28 5.27 -5.16 5.68
CA VAL A 28 6.14 -5.77 6.70
C VAL A 28 7.57 -5.25 6.57
N HIS A 29 8.04 -4.98 5.34
CA HIS A 29 9.35 -4.38 5.11
C HIS A 29 9.47 -2.97 5.72
N LEU A 30 8.37 -2.23 5.88
CA LEU A 30 8.41 -0.90 6.53
C LEU A 30 8.92 -0.98 7.97
N ASN A 31 8.76 -2.13 8.65
CA ASN A 31 9.28 -2.32 10.01
C ASN A 31 10.82 -2.38 10.05
N THR A 32 11.49 -2.63 8.92
CA THR A 32 12.97 -2.64 8.87
C THR A 32 13.57 -1.26 8.57
N LEU A 33 12.73 -0.29 8.18
CA LEU A 33 13.18 1.04 7.73
C LEU A 33 13.09 2.11 8.82
N GLN A 34 12.31 1.88 9.86
CA GLN A 34 12.00 2.87 10.88
C GLN A 34 11.71 2.22 12.23
N THR A 35 11.62 3.05 13.28
CA THR A 35 11.39 2.57 14.66
C THR A 35 10.18 3.22 15.34
N SER A 36 9.55 4.21 14.71
CA SER A 36 8.43 4.97 15.27
C SER A 36 7.08 4.26 15.22
N ILE A 37 6.83 3.42 14.21
CA ILE A 37 5.62 2.58 14.14
C ILE A 37 5.97 1.13 13.85
N GLU A 38 5.09 0.22 14.25
CA GLU A 38 5.22 -1.21 13.95
C GLU A 38 3.93 -1.70 13.30
N PHE A 39 4.05 -2.26 12.10
CA PHE A 39 2.93 -2.78 11.33
C PHE A 39 2.80 -4.29 11.49
N GLU A 40 1.58 -4.75 11.71
CA GLU A 40 1.25 -6.17 11.84
C GLU A 40 0.14 -6.55 10.87
N ILE A 41 0.37 -7.51 9.98
CA ILE A 41 -0.69 -7.97 9.07
C ILE A 41 -1.63 -8.90 9.83
N LEU A 42 -2.92 -8.56 9.89
CA LEU A 42 -3.95 -9.35 10.53
C LEU A 42 -4.91 -9.93 9.48
N SER A 43 -5.36 -11.18 9.70
CA SER A 43 -6.29 -11.89 8.81
C SER A 43 -7.55 -12.29 9.57
N PRO A 44 -8.45 -11.34 9.89
CA PRO A 44 -9.68 -11.62 10.63
C PRO A 44 -10.69 -12.44 9.82
N ASN A 45 -11.81 -12.79 10.48
CA ASN A 45 -12.91 -13.49 9.83
C ASN A 45 -13.35 -12.75 8.55
N PRO A 46 -13.26 -13.37 7.36
CA PRO A 46 -13.68 -12.74 6.10
C PRO A 46 -15.18 -12.41 6.05
N GLU A 47 -15.99 -13.02 6.91
CA GLU A 47 -17.43 -12.77 7.03
C GLU A 47 -17.76 -11.62 8.01
N ASP A 48 -16.76 -10.91 8.56
CA ASP A 48 -17.03 -9.73 9.38
C ASP A 48 -17.85 -8.70 8.59
N GLU A 49 -18.90 -8.19 9.22
CA GLU A 49 -19.88 -7.28 8.60
C GLU A 49 -19.23 -6.03 7.97
N LEU A 50 -18.21 -5.45 8.62
CA LEU A 50 -17.50 -4.29 8.10
C LEU A 50 -16.71 -4.68 6.84
N LEU A 51 -16.01 -5.81 6.87
CA LEU A 51 -15.17 -6.26 5.76
C LEU A 51 -16.02 -6.65 4.54
N VAL A 52 -17.16 -7.31 4.78
CA VAL A 52 -18.15 -7.60 3.73
C VAL A 52 -18.71 -6.31 3.14
N THR A 53 -18.98 -5.29 3.97
CA THR A 53 -19.44 -3.98 3.51
C THR A 53 -18.39 -3.28 2.65
N LEU A 54 -17.11 -3.37 3.04
CA LEU A 54 -15.96 -2.82 2.32
C LEU A 54 -15.47 -3.71 1.16
N GLY A 55 -16.36 -4.54 0.59
CA GLY A 55 -16.07 -5.37 -0.57
C GLY A 55 -15.61 -4.58 -1.80
N GLU A 56 -14.77 -5.18 -2.65
CA GLU A 56 -14.32 -4.60 -3.92
C GLU A 56 -15.51 -4.06 -4.75
N GLY A 57 -15.36 -2.83 -5.26
CA GLY A 57 -16.33 -2.22 -6.18
C GLY A 57 -17.65 -1.80 -5.55
N LYS A 58 -17.88 -2.09 -4.26
CA LYS A 58 -19.06 -1.61 -3.54
C LYS A 58 -18.97 -0.11 -3.29
N VAL A 59 -20.10 0.57 -3.43
CA VAL A 59 -20.27 1.95 -2.95
C VAL A 59 -20.80 1.89 -1.53
N VAL A 60 -20.12 2.55 -0.60
CA VAL A 60 -20.36 2.45 0.84
C VAL A 60 -20.63 3.83 1.41
N ASP A 61 -21.71 3.95 2.17
CA ASP A 61 -21.96 5.18 2.93
C ASP A 61 -20.93 5.33 4.06
N ARG A 62 -20.24 6.48 4.08
CA ARG A 62 -19.12 6.70 5.00
C ARG A 62 -19.58 6.82 6.45
N ASP A 63 -20.76 7.38 6.72
CA ASP A 63 -21.27 7.52 8.09
C ASP A 63 -21.80 6.19 8.62
N LYS A 64 -22.44 5.38 7.77
CA LYS A 64 -22.75 3.98 8.09
C LYS A 64 -21.48 3.19 8.39
N CYS A 65 -20.44 3.32 7.58
CA CYS A 65 -19.14 2.69 7.84
C CYS A 65 -18.56 3.15 9.18
N ARG A 66 -18.62 4.44 9.49
CA ARG A 66 -18.17 5.01 10.77
C ARG A 66 -18.87 4.39 11.97
N SER A 67 -20.20 4.20 11.90
CA SER A 67 -20.95 3.60 13.01
C SER A 67 -20.59 2.14 13.27
N MET A 68 -20.01 1.42 12.30
CA MET A 68 -19.60 0.02 12.44
C MET A 68 -18.21 -0.16 13.08
N LEU A 69 -17.39 0.90 13.11
CA LEU A 69 -15.99 0.80 13.56
C LEU A 69 -15.84 0.41 15.04
N PRO A 70 -16.63 0.92 16.00
CA PRO A 70 -16.53 0.50 17.41
C PRO A 70 -16.72 -1.01 17.58
N ASP A 71 -17.80 -1.56 17.03
CA ASP A 71 -18.11 -2.99 17.15
C ASP A 71 -17.10 -3.85 16.41
N PHE A 72 -16.59 -3.37 15.26
CA PHE A 72 -15.49 -4.02 14.56
C PHE A 72 -14.24 -4.14 15.44
N ARG A 73 -13.87 -3.08 16.16
CA ARG A 73 -12.73 -3.11 17.10
C ARG A 73 -12.88 -4.21 18.15
N GLU A 74 -14.06 -4.31 18.73
CA GLU A 74 -14.35 -5.32 19.77
C GLU A 74 -14.29 -6.74 19.20
N ARG A 75 -14.80 -6.96 17.98
CA ARG A 75 -14.67 -8.24 17.27
C ARG A 75 -13.22 -8.57 16.94
N MET A 76 -12.43 -7.60 16.49
CA MET A 76 -10.99 -7.77 16.23
C MET A 76 -10.21 -8.15 17.48
N ASN A 77 -10.44 -7.46 18.60
CA ASN A 77 -9.77 -7.76 19.85
C ASN A 77 -10.11 -9.18 20.34
N ARG A 78 -11.38 -9.60 20.23
CA ARG A 78 -11.79 -10.97 20.56
C ARG A 78 -11.16 -12.01 19.63
N PHE A 79 -11.07 -11.71 18.33
CA PHE A 79 -10.42 -12.57 17.36
C PHE A 79 -8.94 -12.78 17.70
N ILE A 80 -8.18 -11.69 17.92
CA ILE A 80 -6.75 -11.77 18.25
C ILE A 80 -6.52 -12.55 19.55
N ALA A 81 -7.30 -12.26 20.59
CA ALA A 81 -7.19 -12.98 21.86
C ALA A 81 -7.49 -14.48 21.72
N ALA A 82 -8.43 -14.85 20.85
CA ALA A 82 -8.73 -16.25 20.54
C ALA A 82 -7.58 -16.93 19.78
N GLU A 83 -6.98 -16.25 18.80
CA GLU A 83 -5.82 -16.75 18.05
C GLU A 83 -4.60 -16.92 18.96
N GLN A 84 -4.29 -15.92 19.80
CA GLN A 84 -3.20 -15.98 20.78
C GLN A 84 -3.33 -17.17 21.72
N LYS A 85 -4.55 -17.45 22.19
CA LYS A 85 -4.84 -18.62 23.02
C LYS A 85 -4.74 -19.92 22.24
N THR A 86 -5.24 -19.95 21.00
CA THR A 86 -5.23 -21.15 20.14
C THR A 86 -3.81 -21.58 19.80
N TYR A 87 -2.93 -20.63 19.54
CA TYR A 87 -1.54 -20.88 19.16
C TYR A 87 -0.55 -20.83 20.34
N ASP A 88 -1.04 -20.64 21.58
CA ASP A 88 -0.23 -20.55 22.80
C ASP A 88 0.95 -19.56 22.66
N LEU A 89 0.65 -18.36 22.17
CA LEU A 89 1.68 -17.35 21.88
C LEU A 89 2.24 -16.76 23.18
N ALA A 90 3.56 -16.63 23.28
CA ALA A 90 4.19 -16.01 24.45
C ALA A 90 3.91 -14.50 24.56
N ASP A 91 3.76 -13.83 23.41
CA ASP A 91 3.35 -12.43 23.36
C ASP A 91 1.81 -12.32 23.36
N GLN A 92 1.29 -11.71 24.41
CA GLN A 92 -0.14 -11.49 24.64
C GLN A 92 -0.56 -10.04 24.34
N SER A 93 0.35 -9.21 23.82
CA SER A 93 0.04 -7.83 23.46
C SER A 93 -0.64 -7.76 22.08
N PHE A 94 -1.53 -6.79 21.90
CA PHE A 94 -2.26 -6.57 20.64
C PHE A 94 -2.05 -5.13 20.16
N PRO A 95 -2.08 -4.88 18.84
CA PRO A 95 -2.06 -3.52 18.32
C PRO A 95 -3.32 -2.78 18.77
N ASP A 96 -3.15 -1.59 19.33
CA ASP A 96 -4.27 -0.76 19.78
C ASP A 96 -5.02 -0.09 18.62
N ASN A 97 -4.34 0.04 17.47
CA ASN A 97 -4.82 0.76 16.30
C ASN A 97 -4.92 -0.16 15.10
N PHE A 98 -5.92 0.07 14.24
CA PHE A 98 -6.16 -0.73 13.05
C PHE A 98 -6.27 0.13 11.79
N ALA A 99 -5.62 -0.32 10.72
CA ALA A 99 -5.73 0.23 9.39
C ALA A 99 -6.42 -0.80 8.48
N VAL A 100 -7.61 -0.48 7.98
CA VAL A 100 -8.36 -1.33 7.03
C VAL A 100 -8.18 -0.76 5.63
N ILE A 101 -7.63 -1.54 4.71
CA ILE A 101 -7.42 -1.15 3.32
C ILE A 101 -8.38 -1.94 2.45
N SER A 102 -9.14 -1.26 1.60
CA SER A 102 -10.16 -1.85 0.73
C SER A 102 -10.19 -1.23 -0.66
N LEU A 103 -10.78 -1.94 -1.63
CA LEU A 103 -11.14 -1.42 -2.94
C LEU A 103 -12.63 -1.06 -3.06
N ALA A 104 -13.29 -0.80 -1.93
CA ALA A 104 -14.59 -0.14 -1.92
C ALA A 104 -14.45 1.34 -2.32
N LYS A 105 -15.57 1.97 -2.67
CA LYS A 105 -15.71 3.40 -2.90
C LYS A 105 -16.61 3.97 -1.82
N PHE A 106 -16.23 5.09 -1.21
CA PHE A 106 -17.22 5.82 -0.42
C PHE A 106 -18.24 6.48 -1.36
N SER A 107 -19.45 6.70 -0.86
CA SER A 107 -20.52 7.40 -1.58
C SER A 107 -20.26 8.90 -1.75
N ASP A 108 -19.28 9.43 -1.02
CA ASP A 108 -18.76 10.79 -1.15
C ASP A 108 -17.36 10.81 -1.78
N GLU A 109 -16.81 12.00 -2.03
CA GLU A 109 -15.49 12.18 -2.67
C GLU A 109 -14.29 11.80 -1.77
N HIS A 110 -14.53 11.21 -0.61
CA HIS A 110 -13.45 10.82 0.29
C HIS A 110 -12.94 9.41 -0.01
N TYR A 111 -11.67 9.17 0.32
CA TYR A 111 -11.03 7.85 0.20
C TYR A 111 -10.50 7.33 1.55
N GLY A 112 -10.85 8.02 2.64
CA GLY A 112 -10.40 7.71 3.99
C GLY A 112 -11.42 8.12 5.05
N LEU A 113 -11.48 7.34 6.12
CA LEU A 113 -12.34 7.53 7.28
C LEU A 113 -11.57 7.11 8.53
N LYS A 114 -11.47 7.99 9.52
CA LYS A 114 -10.92 7.66 10.84
C LYS A 114 -11.99 7.80 11.92
N GLU A 115 -12.03 6.81 12.81
CA GLU A 115 -12.77 6.83 14.07
C GLU A 115 -11.88 6.28 15.19
N LYS A 116 -11.44 7.16 16.10
CA LYS A 116 -10.52 6.84 17.20
C LYS A 116 -9.30 6.02 16.74
N HIS A 117 -9.32 4.72 17.03
CA HIS A 117 -8.24 3.75 16.82
C HIS A 117 -8.35 2.98 15.50
N ILE A 118 -9.36 3.26 14.67
CA ILE A 118 -9.52 2.59 13.38
C ILE A 118 -9.50 3.62 12.27
N HIS A 119 -8.77 3.29 11.21
CA HIS A 119 -8.77 4.05 9.97
C HIS A 119 -9.11 3.11 8.81
N VAL A 120 -10.16 3.44 8.07
CA VAL A 120 -10.54 2.78 6.82
C VAL A 120 -10.05 3.58 5.64
N GLN A 121 -9.44 2.89 4.69
CA GLN A 121 -9.03 3.39 3.40
C GLN A 121 -9.80 2.66 2.30
N ALA A 122 -10.46 3.44 1.45
CA ALA A 122 -11.31 2.97 0.36
C ALA A 122 -10.74 3.49 -0.98
N LEU A 123 -10.02 2.62 -1.69
CA LEU A 123 -9.27 2.96 -2.91
C LEU A 123 -9.95 2.48 -4.20
N GLY A 124 -11.25 2.19 -4.15
CA GLY A 124 -12.00 1.78 -5.34
C GLY A 124 -12.03 2.84 -6.44
N ASN A 125 -11.78 4.11 -6.11
CA ASN A 125 -11.66 5.22 -7.07
C ASN A 125 -10.27 5.31 -7.73
N TRP A 126 -9.34 4.40 -7.44
CA TRP A 126 -8.03 4.41 -8.09
C TRP A 126 -8.15 4.14 -9.59
N GLU A 127 -7.58 5.03 -10.38
CA GLU A 127 -7.52 4.89 -11.83
C GLU A 127 -6.08 4.86 -12.35
N ARG A 128 -5.88 4.20 -13.49
CA ARG A 128 -4.55 4.01 -14.08
C ARG A 128 -3.83 5.32 -14.40
N HIS A 129 -4.57 6.38 -14.71
CA HIS A 129 -4.02 7.69 -15.04
C HIS A 129 -3.47 8.43 -13.79
N MET A 130 -3.81 7.95 -12.59
CA MET A 130 -3.30 8.48 -11.33
C MET A 130 -1.82 8.14 -11.13
N ALA A 131 -1.34 7.04 -11.72
CA ALA A 131 0.07 6.69 -11.70
C ALA A 131 0.93 7.67 -12.54
N PRO A 132 2.16 8.00 -12.10
CA PRO A 132 2.81 7.54 -10.86
C PRO A 132 2.29 8.26 -9.60
N PRO A 133 2.44 7.63 -8.41
CA PRO A 133 3.09 6.33 -8.14
C PRO A 133 2.18 5.13 -8.49
N SER A 134 2.66 3.89 -8.33
CA SER A 134 1.77 2.72 -8.38
C SER A 134 0.78 2.71 -7.19
N ILE A 135 -0.30 1.93 -7.30
CA ILE A 135 -1.27 1.82 -6.19
C ILE A 135 -0.64 1.23 -4.92
N LEU A 136 0.38 0.37 -5.03
CA LEU A 136 1.06 -0.23 -3.88
C LEU A 136 1.87 0.82 -3.11
N GLU A 137 2.67 1.63 -3.82
CA GLU A 137 3.38 2.77 -3.24
C GLU A 137 2.40 3.77 -2.62
N PHE A 138 1.27 4.01 -3.29
CA PHE A 138 0.24 4.90 -2.78
C PHE A 138 -0.42 4.39 -1.50
N ILE A 139 -0.66 3.08 -1.38
CA ILE A 139 -1.13 2.44 -0.15
C ILE A 139 -0.11 2.64 0.97
N VAL A 140 1.19 2.44 0.71
CA VAL A 140 2.26 2.67 1.70
C VAL A 140 2.23 4.11 2.21
N VAL A 141 2.12 5.10 1.31
CA VAL A 141 2.04 6.53 1.66
C VAL A 141 0.86 6.80 2.58
N LEU A 142 -0.31 6.29 2.20
CA LEU A 142 -1.49 6.53 2.99
C LEU A 142 -1.44 5.79 4.33
N LEU A 143 -0.96 4.55 4.36
CA LEU A 143 -0.75 3.79 5.60
C LEU A 143 0.18 4.55 6.57
N MET A 144 1.29 5.13 6.09
CA MET A 144 2.17 5.97 6.91
C MET A 144 1.45 7.22 7.43
N ARG A 145 0.61 7.88 6.61
CA ARG A 145 -0.26 8.97 7.09
C ARG A 145 -1.18 8.50 8.21
N GLN A 146 -1.79 7.32 8.07
CA GLN A 146 -2.71 6.78 9.08
C GLN A 146 -1.96 6.51 10.40
N ALA A 147 -0.83 5.81 10.31
CA ALA A 147 0.01 5.46 11.45
C ALA A 147 0.50 6.70 12.20
N ALA A 148 1.01 7.70 11.48
CA ALA A 148 1.43 8.96 12.08
C ALA A 148 0.27 9.69 12.79
N SER A 149 -0.95 9.56 12.28
CA SER A 149 -2.14 10.13 12.91
C SER A 149 -2.56 9.40 14.20
N PHE A 150 -2.19 8.12 14.37
CA PHE A 150 -2.38 7.37 15.61
C PHE A 150 -1.33 7.78 16.65
N ALA A 151 -0.07 7.88 16.23
CA ALA A 151 1.03 8.32 17.07
C ALA A 151 0.83 9.76 17.57
N VAL A 152 0.25 10.62 16.74
CA VAL A 152 0.10 12.05 17.03
C VAL A 152 -1.36 12.48 16.82
N PRO A 153 -2.21 12.47 17.88
CA PRO A 153 -3.63 12.79 17.76
C PRO A 153 -3.93 14.19 17.17
N SER A 154 -3.03 15.16 17.35
CA SER A 154 -3.14 16.51 16.75
C SER A 154 -2.98 16.53 15.22
N LEU A 155 -2.57 15.40 14.63
CA LEU A 155 -2.49 15.14 13.18
C LEU A 155 -3.62 14.20 12.69
N SER A 156 -4.63 13.93 13.52
CA SER A 156 -5.75 13.04 13.18
C SER A 156 -6.57 13.50 11.97
N LYS A 157 -6.67 14.82 11.76
CA LYS A 157 -7.32 15.45 10.61
C LYS A 157 -6.29 15.94 9.62
N SER A 158 -6.68 16.07 8.35
CA SER A 158 -5.87 16.83 7.40
C SER A 158 -5.73 18.28 7.86
N LEU A 159 -4.54 18.84 7.75
CA LEU A 159 -4.19 20.12 8.38
C LEU A 159 -4.05 21.28 7.39
N HIS A 160 -3.90 20.97 6.11
CA HIS A 160 -3.62 21.97 5.09
C HIS A 160 -4.76 21.99 4.09
N LEU A 161 -5.37 23.16 3.89
CA LEU A 161 -6.44 23.35 2.91
C LEU A 161 -5.93 23.28 1.45
N GLY A 162 -4.62 23.29 1.22
CA GLY A 162 -4.01 23.21 -0.11
C GLY A 162 -2.88 22.19 -0.20
N THR A 163 -2.56 21.80 -1.43
CA THR A 163 -1.55 20.79 -1.76
C THR A 163 -0.14 21.38 -1.67
N LYS A 164 0.55 21.09 -0.57
CA LYS A 164 1.99 21.37 -0.38
C LYS A 164 2.87 20.19 -0.79
N GLY A 165 2.26 19.06 -1.16
CA GLY A 165 2.93 17.76 -1.23
C GLY A 165 3.19 17.18 0.15
N CYS A 166 2.61 17.74 1.22
CA CYS A 166 2.78 17.25 2.57
C CYS A 166 1.87 16.06 2.82
N LEU A 167 2.37 15.05 3.55
CA LEU A 167 1.61 13.87 3.97
C LEU A 167 0.20 14.20 4.54
N PHE A 168 0.09 15.32 5.26
CA PHE A 168 -1.13 15.75 5.95
C PHE A 168 -1.99 16.78 5.19
N ASP A 169 -1.73 16.99 3.89
CA ASP A 169 -2.61 17.86 3.09
C ASP A 169 -4.07 17.32 3.10
N PHE A 170 -5.04 18.22 2.96
CA PHE A 170 -6.38 17.84 2.55
C PHE A 170 -6.40 17.79 1.03
N THR A 171 -6.84 16.67 0.48
CA THR A 171 -6.97 16.46 -0.96
C THR A 171 -8.33 15.82 -1.17
N SER A 172 -9.27 16.57 -1.73
CA SER A 172 -10.60 16.06 -2.05
C SER A 172 -10.56 15.11 -3.25
N GLU A 173 -9.59 15.29 -4.15
CA GLU A 173 -9.41 14.42 -5.29
C GLU A 173 -8.24 13.45 -5.08
N LEU A 174 -8.47 12.17 -5.40
CA LEU A 174 -7.46 11.12 -5.32
C LEU A 174 -6.29 11.36 -6.29
N THR A 175 -6.57 11.99 -7.42
CA THR A 175 -5.58 12.41 -8.45
C THR A 175 -4.55 13.39 -7.89
N GLU A 176 -4.95 14.29 -6.99
CA GLU A 176 -4.05 15.24 -6.34
C GLU A 176 -3.34 14.63 -5.12
N ALA A 177 -3.97 13.66 -4.45
CA ALA A 177 -3.38 12.95 -3.33
C ALA A 177 -2.04 12.28 -3.69
N ARG A 178 -1.81 11.96 -4.98
CA ARG A 178 -0.54 11.43 -5.48
C ARG A 178 0.66 12.35 -5.24
N TYR A 179 0.45 13.68 -5.17
CA TYR A 179 1.55 14.62 -4.93
C TYR A 179 2.21 14.39 -3.57
N LYS A 180 1.48 13.85 -2.60
CA LYS A 180 2.06 13.44 -1.31
C LYS A 180 3.02 12.26 -1.44
N ALA A 181 2.70 11.34 -2.34
CA ALA A 181 3.54 10.19 -2.61
C ALA A 181 4.78 10.55 -3.42
N LEU A 182 4.68 11.55 -4.30
CA LEU A 182 5.78 11.96 -5.18
C LEU A 182 6.79 12.90 -4.51
N GLN A 183 6.41 13.59 -3.42
CA GLN A 183 7.25 14.61 -2.78
C GLN A 183 7.89 14.17 -1.46
N SER A 184 7.40 13.08 -0.86
CA SER A 184 7.98 12.49 0.36
C SER A 184 8.20 13.52 1.48
N PHE A 185 7.25 14.45 1.64
CA PHE A 185 7.45 15.67 2.41
C PHE A 185 6.58 15.73 3.68
N VAL A 186 7.20 16.13 4.79
CA VAL A 186 6.51 16.53 6.02
C VAL A 186 6.86 17.98 6.31
N CYS A 187 5.86 18.87 6.28
CA CYS A 187 6.08 20.31 6.43
C CYS A 187 6.47 20.69 7.86
N SER A 188 7.06 21.88 8.03
CA SER A 188 7.51 22.40 9.32
C SER A 188 6.41 22.36 10.39
N THR A 189 5.18 22.76 10.06
CA THR A 189 4.04 22.72 11.00
C THR A 189 3.73 21.31 11.48
N CYS A 190 3.74 20.31 10.58
CA CYS A 190 3.48 18.92 10.96
C CYS A 190 4.65 18.35 11.77
N ARG A 191 5.89 18.69 11.41
CA ARG A 191 7.10 18.31 12.17
C ARG A 191 7.04 18.84 13.60
N SER A 192 6.73 20.13 13.79
CA SER A 192 6.59 20.73 15.12
C SER A 192 5.54 20.00 15.97
N ARG A 193 4.37 19.67 15.39
CA ARG A 193 3.34 18.92 16.12
C ARG A 193 3.77 17.51 16.54
N MET A 194 4.55 16.82 15.70
CA MET A 194 5.12 15.52 16.05
C MET A 194 6.10 15.66 17.23
N GLN A 195 6.98 16.67 17.17
CA GLN A 195 7.96 16.95 18.22
C GLN A 195 7.27 17.33 19.55
N GLU A 196 6.30 18.23 19.52
CA GLU A 196 5.50 18.65 20.68
C GLU A 196 4.75 17.48 21.34
N SER A 197 4.41 16.46 20.56
CA SER A 197 3.73 15.25 21.06
C SER A 197 4.70 14.15 21.51
N GLY A 198 6.01 14.44 21.53
CA GLY A 198 7.05 13.49 21.93
C GLY A 198 7.48 12.50 20.84
N ALA A 199 6.88 12.55 19.66
CA ALA A 199 7.21 11.70 18.51
C ALA A 199 8.35 12.30 17.68
N VAL A 200 9.50 12.54 18.32
CA VAL A 200 10.61 13.35 17.77
C VAL A 200 11.23 12.78 16.49
N HIS A 201 11.25 11.46 16.33
CA HIS A 201 11.84 10.78 15.16
C HIS A 201 10.83 10.49 14.05
N LEU A 202 9.52 10.58 14.34
CA LEU A 202 8.45 10.14 13.44
C LEU A 202 8.50 10.87 12.09
N ALA A 203 8.84 12.16 12.08
CA ALA A 203 8.92 12.93 10.84
C ALA A 203 10.04 12.43 9.91
N ASP A 204 11.20 12.09 10.48
CA ASP A 204 12.36 11.65 9.72
C ASP A 204 12.17 10.21 9.27
N ASP A 205 11.71 9.33 10.16
CA ASP A 205 11.29 7.96 9.86
C ASP A 205 10.25 7.94 8.72
N THR A 206 9.25 8.80 8.80
CA THR A 206 8.22 8.93 7.75
C THR A 206 8.82 9.43 6.44
N THR A 207 9.69 10.44 6.48
CA THR A 207 10.32 10.97 5.27
C THR A 207 11.18 9.90 4.60
N HIS A 208 11.96 9.15 5.38
CA HIS A 208 12.81 8.07 4.90
C HIS A 208 12.00 6.93 4.27
N VAL A 209 10.91 6.49 4.91
CA VAL A 209 10.02 5.48 4.33
C VAL A 209 9.42 5.97 3.01
N LEU A 210 9.00 7.23 2.94
CA LEU A 210 8.28 7.77 1.79
C LEU A 210 9.18 8.24 0.66
N ASP A 211 10.50 8.36 0.85
CA ASP A 211 11.44 8.71 -0.23
C ASP A 211 11.61 7.58 -1.25
N PHE A 212 11.17 6.36 -0.90
CA PHE A 212 11.24 5.15 -1.72
C PHE A 212 12.64 4.81 -2.27
N SER A 213 13.70 5.45 -1.79
CA SER A 213 15.09 5.19 -2.19
C SER A 213 15.52 3.76 -1.83
N TRP A 214 14.89 3.18 -0.81
CA TRP A 214 15.07 1.80 -0.36
C TRP A 214 14.46 0.73 -1.30
N LEU A 215 13.59 1.11 -2.25
CA LEU A 215 12.98 0.13 -3.18
C LEU A 215 14.03 -0.56 -4.06
N GLY A 216 15.09 0.16 -4.45
CA GLY A 216 16.08 -0.33 -5.39
C GLY A 216 15.53 -0.48 -6.83
N ALA A 217 16.16 -1.34 -7.62
CA ALA A 217 15.83 -1.55 -9.03
C ALA A 217 15.24 -2.94 -9.26
N THR A 218 14.23 -3.05 -10.15
CA THR A 218 13.62 -4.36 -10.48
C THR A 218 14.59 -5.39 -11.06
N SER A 219 15.76 -4.95 -11.54
CA SER A 219 16.83 -5.83 -12.02
C SER A 219 17.62 -6.49 -10.90
N ASP A 220 17.61 -5.95 -9.68
CA ASP A 220 18.23 -6.58 -8.52
C ASP A 220 17.21 -7.50 -7.81
N PRO A 221 17.40 -8.84 -7.88
CA PRO A 221 16.47 -9.81 -7.33
C PRO A 221 16.32 -9.80 -5.80
N HIS A 222 17.20 -9.10 -5.09
CA HIS A 222 17.25 -9.07 -3.62
C HIS A 222 16.72 -7.77 -3.02
N CYS A 223 16.61 -6.71 -3.81
CA CYS A 223 15.98 -5.48 -3.36
C CYS A 223 14.43 -5.60 -3.36
N PRO A 224 13.73 -4.74 -2.60
CA PRO A 224 12.27 -4.80 -2.49
C PRO A 224 11.53 -4.69 -3.83
N ALA A 225 11.96 -3.83 -4.75
CA ALA A 225 11.35 -3.71 -6.08
C ALA A 225 11.50 -5.00 -6.91
N GLY A 226 12.67 -5.66 -6.85
CA GLY A 226 12.89 -6.93 -7.54
C GLY A 226 12.07 -8.07 -6.94
N ILE A 227 11.93 -8.12 -5.61
CA ILE A 227 11.08 -9.10 -4.93
C ILE A 227 9.60 -8.89 -5.32
N VAL A 228 9.12 -7.64 -5.30
CA VAL A 228 7.74 -7.31 -5.68
C VAL A 228 7.47 -7.65 -7.16
N ALA A 229 8.43 -7.39 -8.05
CA ALA A 229 8.34 -7.80 -9.45
C ALA A 229 8.22 -9.33 -9.60
N LYS A 230 9.01 -10.12 -8.85
CA LYS A 230 8.91 -11.58 -8.82
C LYS A 230 7.59 -12.09 -8.26
N LEU A 231 6.97 -11.34 -7.33
CA LEU A 231 5.63 -11.63 -6.83
C LEU A 231 4.54 -11.32 -7.87
N GLY A 232 4.89 -10.80 -9.05
CA GLY A 232 3.98 -10.56 -10.16
C GLY A 232 3.44 -9.13 -10.21
N TYR A 233 4.14 -8.16 -9.61
CA TYR A 233 3.76 -6.75 -9.69
C TYR A 233 5.01 -5.88 -9.92
N ASP A 234 5.14 -5.26 -11.08
CA ASP A 234 6.23 -4.30 -11.34
C ASP A 234 5.79 -2.89 -10.91
N LEU A 235 6.40 -2.35 -9.85
CA LEU A 235 6.06 -1.02 -9.29
C LEU A 235 6.25 0.10 -10.30
N PHE A 236 7.21 -0.02 -11.22
CA PHE A 236 7.57 1.04 -12.15
C PHE A 236 6.82 0.95 -13.49
N LEU A 237 6.19 -0.19 -13.78
CA LEU A 237 5.39 -0.39 -15.00
C LEU A 237 3.89 -0.45 -14.72
N THR A 238 3.46 -0.97 -13.56
CA THR A 238 2.05 -1.25 -13.29
C THR A 238 1.32 0.00 -12.83
N LYS A 239 0.46 0.53 -13.70
CA LYS A 239 -0.31 1.75 -13.43
C LYS A 239 -1.64 1.54 -12.69
N GLY A 240 -2.26 0.38 -12.88
CA GLY A 240 -3.58 0.06 -12.31
C GLY A 240 -3.52 -0.85 -11.10
N ILE A 241 -4.69 -1.38 -10.71
CA ILE A 241 -4.81 -2.43 -9.67
C ILE A 241 -4.03 -3.70 -10.06
N GLN A 242 -3.99 -4.01 -11.36
CA GLN A 242 -3.24 -5.12 -11.93
C GLN A 242 -2.54 -4.66 -13.23
N PRO A 243 -1.45 -5.32 -13.64
CA PRO A 243 -0.80 -5.04 -14.90
C PRO A 243 -1.70 -5.41 -16.09
N THR A 244 -1.58 -4.64 -17.15
CA THR A 244 -2.15 -5.00 -18.45
C THR A 244 -1.28 -6.04 -19.14
N PHE A 245 -1.84 -6.72 -20.14
CA PHE A 245 -1.09 -7.64 -20.99
C PHE A 245 0.19 -7.01 -21.58
N TRP A 246 0.10 -5.76 -22.03
CA TRP A 246 1.25 -5.01 -22.56
C TRP A 246 2.30 -4.68 -21.50
N GLU A 247 1.90 -4.34 -20.28
CA GLU A 247 2.83 -4.11 -19.17
C GLU A 247 3.53 -5.42 -18.75
N ASN A 248 2.81 -6.54 -18.75
CA ASN A 248 3.40 -7.86 -18.51
C ASN A 248 4.45 -8.21 -19.58
N ILE A 249 4.12 -8.05 -20.88
CA ILE A 249 5.09 -8.26 -21.96
C ILE A 249 6.31 -7.36 -21.78
N ARG A 250 6.10 -6.06 -21.47
CA ARG A 250 7.19 -5.11 -21.29
C ARG A 250 8.07 -5.45 -20.09
N SER A 251 7.49 -5.93 -19.01
CA SER A 251 8.23 -6.38 -17.82
C SER A 251 9.11 -7.58 -18.15
N ILE A 252 8.56 -8.58 -18.85
CA ILE A 252 9.29 -9.77 -19.33
C ILE A 252 10.43 -9.36 -20.28
N LEU A 253 10.18 -8.44 -21.22
CA LEU A 253 11.18 -7.93 -22.15
C LEU A 253 12.27 -7.09 -21.48
N ARG A 254 12.09 -6.62 -20.24
CA ARG A 254 13.11 -5.84 -19.53
C ARG A 254 14.20 -6.75 -18.95
N ASP A 255 13.88 -8.02 -18.71
CA ASP A 255 14.81 -9.06 -18.28
C ASP A 255 15.75 -9.45 -19.45
N GLU A 256 17.06 -9.22 -19.29
CA GLU A 256 18.05 -9.43 -20.34
C GLU A 256 18.16 -10.89 -20.78
N ALA A 257 17.98 -11.84 -19.86
CA ALA A 257 17.95 -13.26 -20.19
C ALA A 257 16.78 -13.59 -21.13
N THR A 258 15.63 -12.94 -20.92
CA THR A 258 14.43 -13.17 -21.72
C THR A 258 14.48 -12.46 -23.06
N LYS A 259 15.17 -11.31 -23.17
CA LYS A 259 15.46 -10.67 -24.46
C LYS A 259 16.22 -11.61 -25.39
N GLU A 260 17.23 -12.31 -24.89
CA GLU A 260 18.02 -13.24 -25.71
C GLU A 260 17.21 -14.47 -26.13
N ILE A 261 16.37 -15.02 -25.24
CA ILE A 261 15.46 -16.13 -25.59
C ILE A 261 14.44 -15.69 -26.64
N ILE A 262 13.84 -14.51 -26.50
CA ILE A 262 12.86 -13.99 -27.46
C ILE A 262 13.53 -13.70 -28.81
N LYS A 263 14.72 -13.11 -28.83
CA LYS A 263 15.51 -12.92 -30.06
C LYS A 263 15.79 -14.27 -30.73
N LEU A 264 16.16 -15.30 -29.97
CA LEU A 264 16.41 -16.64 -30.48
C LEU A 264 15.14 -17.25 -31.11
N VAL A 265 14.00 -17.19 -30.40
CA VAL A 265 12.72 -17.69 -30.92
C VAL A 265 12.30 -16.93 -32.17
N PHE A 266 12.45 -15.61 -32.18
CA PHE A 266 12.12 -14.78 -33.34
C PHE A 266 13.05 -15.07 -34.53
N ALA A 267 14.34 -15.28 -34.29
CA ALA A 267 15.31 -15.68 -35.30
C ALA A 267 14.98 -17.05 -35.90
N ILE A 268 14.56 -18.02 -35.07
CA ILE A 268 14.12 -19.34 -35.54
C ILE A 268 12.85 -19.23 -36.39
N LEU A 269 11.86 -18.46 -35.94
CA LEU A 269 10.62 -18.23 -36.69
C LEU A 269 10.88 -17.52 -38.02
N LEU A 270 11.75 -16.52 -38.02
CA LEU A 270 12.15 -15.80 -39.23
C LEU A 270 12.90 -16.72 -40.20
N ALA A 271 13.83 -17.54 -39.72
CA ALA A 271 14.54 -18.53 -40.54
C ALA A 271 13.58 -19.56 -41.13
N ALA A 272 12.63 -20.07 -40.36
CA ALA A 272 11.59 -20.98 -40.83
C ALA A 272 10.67 -20.33 -41.88
N LEU A 273 10.34 -19.05 -41.70
CA LEU A 273 9.55 -18.27 -42.65
C LEU A 273 10.32 -18.04 -43.97
N LEU A 274 11.61 -17.68 -43.89
CA LEU A 274 12.48 -17.49 -45.06
C LEU A 274 12.65 -18.79 -45.86
N LEU A 275 12.83 -19.92 -45.17
CA LEU A 275 12.87 -21.26 -45.79
C LEU A 275 11.54 -21.62 -46.46
N ARG A 276 10.40 -21.27 -45.83
CA ARG A 276 9.06 -21.54 -46.37
C ARG A 276 8.71 -20.62 -47.55
N LEU A 277 9.19 -19.38 -47.54
CA LEU A 277 9.02 -18.40 -48.63
C LEU A 277 9.96 -18.64 -49.80
N GLY A 278 10.78 -19.69 -49.75
CA GLY A 278 11.56 -20.13 -50.91
C GLY A 278 12.75 -19.25 -51.24
N LEU A 279 13.28 -18.49 -50.28
CA LEU A 279 14.63 -17.90 -50.39
C LEU A 279 15.68 -19.01 -50.24
N LYS A 280 15.67 -19.98 -51.17
CA LYS A 280 16.85 -20.75 -51.52
C LYS A 280 17.65 -19.85 -52.44
N GLU A 281 18.85 -19.49 -52.00
CA GLU A 281 19.85 -18.80 -52.81
C GLU A 281 19.98 -19.48 -54.19
N HIS A 282 19.89 -18.67 -55.24
CA HIS A 282 20.65 -18.88 -56.47
C HIS A 282 22.11 -18.50 -56.22
#